data_AF-A0A1E1VZA7-F1
#
_entry.id   AF-A0A1E1VZA7-F1
#
_cell.length_a   1.000
_cell.length_b   1.000
_cell.length_c   1.000
_cell.angle_alpha   90.00
_cell.angle_beta   90.00
_cell.angle_gamma   90.00
#
_symmetry.space_group_name_H-M   'P 1'
#
loop_
_entity.id
_entity.type
_entity.pdbx_description
1 polymer ?
#
loop_
_entity_poly.entity_id
_entity_poly.type
_entity_poly.pdbx_seq_one_letter_code
_entity_poly.pdbx_strand_id
1 'polypeptide(L)'
;QKLTFEEYSTLLTQLEACLNSRPLCAISEVPDDIDYLTPSHFLNSGPILTILDTEEDERTRWHRLQKINQDIWKRWQSEYLAKLSARNKWQRPQENIRVNDVVIIHEPNL
;
A
#
# COMPACT_ATOMS: atom_id res chain seq x y z
N GLN A 1 -26.39 -13.13 11.06
CA GLN A 1 -25.86 -14.52 11.08
C GLN A 1 -24.75 -14.57 12.13
N LYS A 2 -24.73 -15.56 13.03
CA LYS A 2 -23.67 -15.70 14.04
C LYS A 2 -22.59 -16.62 13.47
N LEU A 3 -21.34 -16.16 13.46
CA LEU A 3 -20.17 -16.93 13.03
C LEU A 3 -19.60 -17.70 14.22
N THR A 4 -19.00 -18.86 13.97
CA THR A 4 -18.15 -19.51 14.97
C THR A 4 -16.85 -18.72 15.17
N PHE A 5 -16.09 -19.05 16.21
CA PHE A 5 -14.80 -18.42 16.46
C PHE A 5 -13.83 -18.62 15.29
N GLU A 6 -13.79 -19.83 14.75
CA GLU A 6 -12.91 -20.19 13.62
C GLU A 6 -13.30 -19.44 12.35
N GLU A 7 -14.59 -19.37 12.05
CA GLU A 7 -15.12 -18.63 10.90
C GLU A 7 -14.83 -17.13 11.02
N TYR A 8 -15.03 -16.55 12.21
CA TYR A 8 -14.77 -15.14 12.46
C TYR A 8 -13.27 -14.82 12.39
N SER A 9 -12.43 -15.67 12.98
CA SER A 9 -10.97 -15.51 12.92
C SER A 9 -10.46 -15.57 11.48
N THR A 10 -10.96 -16.54 10.69
CA THR A 10 -10.58 -16.70 9.28
C THR A 10 -11.00 -15.48 8.47
N LEU A 11 -12.23 -14.99 8.68
CA LEU A 11 -12.74 -13.79 8.03
C LEU A 11 -11.86 -12.57 8.34
N LEU A 12 -11.51 -12.36 9.62
CA LEU A 12 -10.66 -11.25 10.01
C LEU A 12 -9.27 -11.32 9.38
N THR A 13 -8.65 -12.51 9.33
CA THR A 13 -7.37 -12.70 8.65
C THR A 13 -7.44 -12.38 7.16
N GLN A 14 -8.52 -12.76 6.49
CA GLN A 14 -8.73 -12.41 5.08
C GLN A 14 -8.91 -10.91 4.87
N LEU A 15 -9.69 -10.25 5.74
CA LEU A 15 -9.87 -8.79 5.70
C LEU A 15 -8.56 -8.05 5.94
N GLU A 16 -7.77 -8.49 6.92
CA GLU A 16 -6.43 -7.97 7.17
C GLU A 16 -5.53 -8.10 5.95
N ALA A 17 -5.50 -9.29 5.32
CA ALA A 17 -4.71 -9.52 4.11
C ALA A 17 -5.12 -8.55 2.98
N CYS A 18 -6.43 -8.37 2.76
CA CYS A 18 -6.95 -7.45 1.75
C CYS A 18 -6.55 -5.98 2.03
N LEU A 19 -6.63 -5.54 3.29
CA LEU A 19 -6.24 -4.18 3.68
C LEU A 19 -4.73 -3.97 3.49
N ASN A 20 -3.93 -4.98 3.84
CA ASN A 20 -2.48 -4.92 3.74
C ASN A 20 -1.97 -5.08 2.31
N SER A 21 -2.75 -5.64 1.38
CA SER A 21 -2.41 -5.72 -0.05
C SER A 21 -2.77 -4.45 -0.84
N ARG A 22 -3.45 -3.48 -0.21
CA ARG A 22 -3.90 -2.26 -0.90
C ARG A 22 -2.70 -1.39 -1.32
N PRO A 23 -2.65 -0.91 -2.58
CA PRO A 23 -1.65 0.06 -3.00
C PRO A 23 -1.71 1.35 -2.17
N LEU A 24 -0.56 1.76 -1.62
CA LEU A 24 -0.35 3.05 -0.95
C LEU A 24 -0.25 4.20 -1.96
N CYS A 25 0.18 3.89 -3.19
CA CYS A 25 0.37 4.84 -4.26
C CYS A 25 -0.45 4.45 -5.50
N ALA A 26 -0.62 5.41 -6.41
CA ALA A 26 -1.24 5.14 -7.71
C ALA A 26 -0.37 4.12 -8.45
N ILE A 27 -1.03 3.18 -9.12
CA ILE A 27 -0.36 2.15 -9.91
C ILE A 27 0.11 2.84 -11.21
N SER A 28 1.38 2.67 -11.55
CA SER A 28 1.91 3.16 -12.82
C SER A 28 1.37 2.31 -13.97
N GLU A 29 1.02 2.96 -15.08
CA GLU A 29 0.57 2.28 -16.30
C GLU A 29 1.76 1.85 -17.20
N VAL A 30 2.99 2.18 -16.78
CA VAL A 30 4.20 1.90 -17.56
C VAL A 30 4.68 0.45 -17.29
N PRO A 31 4.87 -0.39 -18.35
CA PRO A 31 5.15 -1.82 -18.19
C PRO A 31 6.45 -2.18 -17.46
N ASP A 32 7.45 -1.30 -17.47
CA ASP A 32 8.75 -1.50 -16.82
C ASP A 32 8.89 -0.72 -15.50
N ASP A 33 7.81 -0.08 -15.03
CA ASP A 33 7.84 0.66 -13.77
C ASP A 33 7.71 -0.29 -12.58
N ILE A 34 8.31 0.12 -11.47
CA ILE A 34 8.47 -0.72 -10.28
C ILE A 34 7.11 -0.89 -9.60
N ASP A 35 6.74 -2.14 -9.28
CA ASP A 35 5.51 -2.51 -8.58
C ASP A 35 5.09 -1.54 -7.46
N TYR A 36 3.78 -1.34 -7.31
CA TYR A 36 3.20 -0.42 -6.33
C TYR A 36 3.49 -0.86 -4.89
N LEU A 37 3.66 0.12 -3.99
CA LEU A 37 3.94 -0.17 -2.58
C LEU A 37 2.66 -0.50 -1.81
N THR A 38 2.67 -1.52 -0.96
CA THR A 38 1.54 -1.90 -0.09
C THR A 38 1.97 -1.88 1.38
N PRO A 39 1.04 -1.76 2.37
CA PRO A 39 1.39 -1.93 3.78
C PRO A 39 2.08 -3.27 4.07
N SER A 40 1.68 -4.34 3.36
CA SER A 40 2.27 -5.68 3.49
C SER A 40 3.77 -5.70 3.20
N HIS A 41 4.28 -4.86 2.29
CA HIS A 41 5.72 -4.77 2.03
C HIS A 41 6.54 -4.33 3.26
N PHE A 42 5.93 -3.59 4.19
CA PHE A 42 6.56 -3.18 5.45
C PHE A 42 6.34 -4.19 6.56
N LEU A 43 5.11 -4.67 6.71
CA LEU A 43 4.75 -5.62 7.76
C LEU A 43 5.47 -6.96 7.60
N ASN A 44 5.65 -7.39 6.35
CA ASN A 44 6.34 -8.64 6.05
C ASN A 44 7.86 -8.48 5.91
N SER A 45 8.39 -7.22 5.94
CA SER A 45 9.81 -6.76 5.94
C SER A 45 10.92 -7.78 5.65
N GLY A 46 10.69 -8.60 4.64
CA GLY A 46 11.54 -9.68 4.20
C GLY A 46 10.94 -10.22 2.92
N PRO A 47 11.76 -10.78 2.01
CA PRO A 47 11.20 -11.65 0.99
C PRO A 47 10.31 -12.65 1.72
N ILE A 48 9.15 -13.00 1.14
CA ILE A 48 8.50 -14.27 1.49
C ILE A 48 9.65 -15.24 1.63
N LEU A 49 9.87 -15.76 2.85
CA LEU A 49 10.91 -16.74 3.10
C LEU A 49 10.45 -18.01 2.39
N THR A 50 10.48 -18.02 1.05
CA THR A 50 11.18 -19.09 0.38
C THR A 50 12.54 -19.10 1.04
N ILE A 51 12.67 -19.98 2.01
CA ILE A 51 13.95 -20.53 2.43
C ILE A 51 14.51 -21.09 1.13
N LEU A 52 15.16 -20.23 0.34
CA LEU A 52 16.03 -20.66 -0.72
C LEU A 52 17.22 -21.18 0.06
N ASP A 53 17.26 -22.50 0.26
CA ASP A 53 18.47 -23.23 0.61
C ASP A 53 19.52 -22.84 -0.42
N THR A 54 20.25 -21.77 -0.12
CA THR A 54 21.28 -21.21 -0.96
C THR A 54 22.46 -20.92 -0.06
N GLU A 55 23.63 -21.40 -0.47
CA GLU A 55 24.92 -21.19 0.20
C GLU A 55 25.39 -19.72 0.10
N GLU A 56 24.47 -18.77 0.14
CA GLU A 56 24.79 -17.35 0.12
C GLU A 56 25.28 -16.91 1.50
N ASP A 57 26.47 -16.30 1.53
CA ASP A 57 27.03 -15.67 2.73
C ASP A 57 26.00 -14.73 3.38
N GLU A 58 25.73 -14.96 4.67
CA GLU A 58 24.76 -14.20 5.47
C GLU A 58 25.00 -12.69 5.39
N ARG A 59 26.26 -12.28 5.25
CA ARG A 59 26.65 -10.88 5.10
C ARG A 59 26.15 -10.28 3.79
N THR A 60 26.26 -11.01 2.69
CA THR A 60 25.77 -10.59 1.37
C THR A 60 24.25 -10.50 1.38
N ARG A 61 23.58 -11.49 1.98
CA ARG A 61 22.13 -11.49 2.17
C ARG A 61 21.67 -10.27 2.98
N TRP A 62 22.37 -9.96 4.08
CA TRP A 62 22.06 -8.79 4.90
C TRP A 62 22.21 -7.47 4.11
N HIS A 63 23.29 -7.29 3.36
CA HIS A 63 23.48 -6.10 2.52
C HIS A 63 22.38 -5.96 1.46
N ARG A 64 21.93 -7.08 0.87
CA ARG A 64 20.81 -7.10 -0.08
C ARG A 64 19.51 -6.67 0.58
N LEU A 65 19.18 -7.20 1.76
CA LEU A 65 17.99 -6.81 2.51
C LEU A 65 18.02 -5.33 2.91
N GLN A 66 19.17 -4.82 3.35
CA GLN A 66 19.34 -3.40 3.67
C GLN A 66 19.12 -2.51 2.44
N LYS A 67 19.64 -2.91 1.27
CA LYS A 67 19.42 -2.17 0.02
C LYS A 67 17.95 -2.11 -0.35
N ILE A 68 17.25 -3.25 -0.33
CA ILE A 68 15.81 -3.32 -0.62
C ILE A 68 15.02 -2.43 0.34
N ASN A 69 15.34 -2.47 1.63
CA ASN A 69 14.66 -1.65 2.63
C ASN A 69 14.90 -0.14 2.41
N GLN A 70 16.13 0.25 2.05
CA GLN A 70 16.43 1.65 1.70
C GLN A 70 15.68 2.12 0.46
N ASP A 71 15.55 1.26 -0.56
CA ASP A 71 14.83 1.60 -1.80
C ASP A 71 13.32 1.75 -1.55
N ILE A 72 12.73 0.85 -0.73
CA ILE A 72 11.34 0.97 -0.27
C ILE A 72 11.14 2.27 0.52
N TRP A 73 12.03 2.60 1.46
CA TRP A 73 11.93 3.81 2.27
C TRP A 73 11.98 5.09 1.42
N LYS A 74 12.87 5.15 0.42
CA LYS A 74 12.94 6.28 -0.51
C LYS A 74 11.63 6.48 -1.25
N ARG A 75 11.05 5.40 -1.81
CA ARG A 75 9.76 5.47 -2.52
C ARG A 75 8.60 5.87 -1.61
N TRP A 76 8.56 5.32 -0.39
CA TRP A 76 7.56 5.71 0.60
C TRP A 76 7.61 7.21 0.90
N GLN A 77 8.81 7.75 1.12
CA GLN A 77 8.99 9.17 1.37
C GLN A 77 8.58 10.02 0.17
N SER A 78 8.99 9.66 -1.05
CA SER A 78 8.72 10.46 -2.25
C SER A 78 7.28 10.37 -2.73
N GLU A 79 6.66 9.20 -2.67
CA GLU A 79 5.38 8.95 -3.31
C GLU A 79 4.20 8.99 -2.32
N TYR A 80 4.39 8.51 -1.10
CA TYR A 80 3.30 8.38 -0.12
C TYR A 80 3.27 9.54 0.88
N LEU A 81 4.39 9.83 1.55
CA LEU A 81 4.45 10.95 2.51
C LEU A 81 4.13 12.30 1.84
N ALA A 82 4.64 12.51 0.61
CA ALA A 82 4.31 13.70 -0.17
C ALA A 82 2.79 13.87 -0.34
N LYS A 83 2.05 12.78 -0.62
CA LYS A 83 0.59 12.79 -0.74
C LYS A 83 -0.11 13.03 0.59
N LEU A 84 0.41 12.51 1.71
CA LEU A 84 -0.15 12.77 3.04
C LEU A 84 0.02 14.22 3.50
N SER A 85 1.09 14.89 3.05
CA SER A 85 1.34 16.30 3.36
C SER A 85 0.43 17.27 2.59
N ALA A 86 -0.24 16.80 1.54
CA ALA A 86 -1.18 17.61 0.76
C ALA A 86 -2.45 17.87 1.57
N ARG A 87 -2.45 18.96 2.34
CA ARG A 87 -3.66 19.49 2.97
C ARG A 87 -4.58 20.02 1.88
N ASN A 88 -5.68 19.33 1.62
CA ASN A 88 -6.83 19.88 0.89
C ASN A 88 -7.49 20.98 1.74
N LYS A 89 -6.89 22.17 1.75
CA LYS A 89 -7.60 23.41 2.04
C LYS A 89 -7.91 24.07 0.71
N TRP A 90 -9.09 24.68 0.61
CA TRP A 90 -9.48 25.52 -0.51
C TRP A 90 -8.41 26.61 -0.74
N GLN A 91 -7.42 26.34 -1.61
CA GLN A 91 -6.28 27.24 -1.84
C GLN A 91 -6.62 28.36 -2.81
N ARG A 92 -7.77 28.28 -3.47
CA ARG A 92 -8.28 29.29 -4.42
C ARG A 92 -9.78 29.46 -4.19
N PRO A 93 -10.34 30.66 -4.43
CA PRO A 93 -11.78 30.82 -4.50
C PRO A 93 -12.31 29.90 -5.61
N GLN A 94 -13.14 28.95 -5.23
CA GLN A 94 -13.80 28.01 -6.13
C GLN A 94 -15.30 28.33 -6.09
N GLU A 95 -15.94 28.32 -7.25
CA GLU A 95 -17.40 28.49 -7.30
C GLU A 95 -18.09 27.31 -6.60
N ASN A 96 -19.16 27.60 -5.87
CA ASN A 96 -20.02 26.57 -5.30
C ASN A 96 -20.67 25.75 -6.43
N ILE A 97 -20.96 24.48 -6.14
CA ILE A 97 -21.67 23.56 -7.03
C ILE A 97 -23.03 24.17 -7.40
N ARG A 98 -23.38 24.14 -8.69
CA ARG A 98 -24.65 24.64 -9.23
C ARG A 98 -25.52 23.49 -9.73
N VAL A 99 -26.82 23.76 -9.84
CA VAL A 99 -27.76 22.84 -10.48
C VAL A 99 -27.30 22.60 -11.93
N ASN A 100 -27.26 21.33 -12.35
CA ASN A 100 -26.73 20.81 -13.62
C ASN A 100 -25.22 20.54 -13.70
N ASP A 101 -24.46 20.73 -12.61
CA ASP A 101 -23.07 20.29 -12.56
C ASP A 101 -22.99 18.76 -12.42
N VAL A 102 -22.08 18.15 -13.19
CA VAL A 102 -21.77 16.72 -13.07
C VAL A 102 -20.82 16.52 -11.90
N VAL A 103 -21.22 15.70 -10.93
CA VAL A 103 -20.43 15.39 -9.74
C VAL A 103 -20.23 13.89 -9.59
N ILE A 104 -19.11 13.50 -8.98
CA ILE A 104 -18.85 12.11 -8.60
C ILE A 104 -19.51 11.86 -7.25
N ILE A 105 -20.43 10.91 -7.20
CA ILE A 105 -21.04 10.45 -5.95
C ILE A 105 -20.09 9.42 -5.35
N HIS A 106 -19.47 9.77 -4.23
CA HIS A 106 -18.72 8.80 -3.44
C HIS A 106 -19.69 8.10 -2.47
N GLU A 107 -20.11 6.89 -2.82
CA GLU A 107 -20.84 6.03 -1.89
C GLU A 107 -19.83 5.32 -0.97
N PRO A 108 -19.91 5.49 0.36
CA PRO A 108 -18.92 4.94 1.27
C PRO A 108 -19.03 3.42 1.48
N ASN A 109 -19.87 2.69 0.74
CA ASN A 109 -20.16 1.27 0.99
C ASN A 109 -20.20 0.41 -0.29
N LEU A 110 -19.08 0.36 -1.01
CA LEU A 110 -18.68 -0.80 -1.81
C LEU A 110 -17.22 -1.14 -1.52
#